data_AF-A0A356FSE6-F1
#
_entry.id   AF-A0A356FSE6-F1
#
_cell.length_a   1.000
_cell.length_b   1.000
_cell.length_c   1.000
_cell.angle_alpha   90.00
_cell.angle_beta   90.00
_cell.angle_gamma   90.00
#
_symmetry.space_group_name_H-M   'P 1'
#
loop_
_entity.id
_entity.type
_entity.pdbx_description
1 polymer ?
#
loop_
_entity_poly.entity_id
_entity_poly.type
_entity_poly.pdbx_seq_one_letter_code
_entity_poly.pdbx_strand_id
1 'polypeptide(L)' 'MHSPSYSFPVLSAQRAKAFEASVVSSMEEEWLFMQRAGRGIAQQVISDYQELRPLPESLRILVIAGKGHNGG' A
#
# COMPACT_ATOMS: atom_id res chain seq x y z
N MET A 1 0.08 25.85 -20.40
CA MET A 1 0.74 24.54 -20.53
C MET A 1 -0.18 23.52 -19.87
N HIS A 2 -0.73 22.55 -20.60
CA HIS A 2 -1.50 21.46 -19.99
C HIS A 2 -0.50 20.45 -19.40
N SER A 3 -0.58 20.20 -18.08
CA SER A 3 0.12 19.08 -17.47
C SER A 3 -0.42 17.78 -18.07
N PRO A 4 0.43 16.79 -18.41
CA PRO A 4 -0.06 15.50 -18.87
C PRO A 4 -0.94 14.86 -17.77
N SER A 5 -2.16 14.45 -18.12
CA SER A 5 -3.00 13.68 -17.21
C SER A 5 -2.51 12.23 -17.23
N TYR A 6 -1.79 11.82 -16.19
CA TYR A 6 -1.45 10.42 -16.01
C TYR A 6 -2.68 9.68 -15.47
N SER A 7 -3.20 8.75 -16.25
CA SER A 7 -4.21 7.79 -15.78
C SER A 7 -3.52 6.48 -15.41
N PHE A 8 -3.69 6.03 -14.17
CA PHE A 8 -3.31 4.67 -13.78
C PHE A 8 -4.46 3.71 -14.09
N PRO A 9 -4.20 2.55 -14.73
CA PRO A 9 -5.25 1.60 -15.02
C PRO A 9 -5.76 0.94 -13.74
N VAL A 10 -7.08 0.85 -13.58
CA VAL A 10 -7.68 0.01 -12.53
C VAL A 10 -7.72 -1.43 -13.05
N LEU A 11 -6.92 -2.30 -12.45
CA LEU A 11 -6.82 -3.71 -12.85
C LEU A 11 -7.97 -4.53 -12.25
N SER A 12 -8.46 -5.52 -13.00
CA SER A 12 -9.29 -6.58 -12.40
C SER A 12 -8.45 -7.46 -11.49
N ALA A 13 -9.06 -8.18 -10.56
CA ALA A 13 -8.33 -9.09 -9.66
C ALA A 13 -7.46 -10.10 -10.42
N GLN A 14 -7.95 -10.64 -11.54
CA GLN A 14 -7.18 -11.54 -12.40
C GLN A 14 -5.97 -10.85 -13.02
N ARG A 15 -6.12 -9.60 -13.49
CA ARG A 15 -5.02 -8.82 -14.07
C ARG A 15 -4.00 -8.40 -13.01
N ALA A 16 -4.44 -8.03 -11.81
CA ALA A 16 -3.56 -7.71 -10.69
C ALA A 16 -2.70 -8.92 -10.31
N LYS A 17 -3.31 -10.10 -10.16
CA LYS A 17 -2.59 -11.36 -9.88
C LYS A 17 -1.56 -11.71 -10.97
N ALA A 18 -1.93 -11.53 -12.24
CA ALA A 18 -1.01 -11.77 -13.36
C ALA A 18 0.16 -10.76 -13.35
N PHE A 19 -0.13 -9.51 -13.01
CA PHE A 19 0.89 -8.47 -12.87
C PHE A 19 1.85 -8.77 -11.71
N GLU A 20 1.35 -9.10 -10.53
CA GLU A 20 2.17 -9.51 -9.37
C GLU A 20 3.09 -10.67 -9.73
N ALA A 21 2.57 -11.73 -10.36
CA ALA A 21 3.37 -12.87 -10.80
C ALA A 21 4.43 -12.51 -11.87
N SER A 22 4.27 -11.38 -12.58
CA SER A 22 5.25 -10.91 -13.58
C SER A 22 6.38 -10.07 -12.98
N VAL A 23 6.21 -9.56 -11.75
CA VAL A 23 7.17 -8.64 -11.10
C VAL A 23 7.79 -9.20 -9.82
N VAL A 24 7.19 -10.22 -9.21
CA VAL A 24 7.71 -10.91 -8.03
C VAL A 24 8.32 -12.24 -8.45
N SER A 25 9.64 -12.36 -8.35
CA SER A 25 10.38 -13.54 -8.82
C SER A 25 10.98 -14.39 -7.69
N SER A 26 11.03 -13.86 -6.46
CA SER A 26 11.50 -14.59 -5.27
C SER A 26 10.77 -14.20 -3.99
N MET A 27 10.97 -15.02 -2.95
CA MET A 27 10.43 -14.74 -1.61
C MET A 27 11.04 -13.47 -0.99
N GLU A 28 12.31 -13.19 -1.27
CA GLU A 28 12.98 -11.97 -0.81
C GLU A 28 12.38 -10.71 -1.46
N GLU A 29 12.04 -10.79 -2.74
CA GLU A 29 11.34 -9.71 -3.44
C GLU A 29 9.92 -9.53 -2.91
N GLU A 30 9.20 -10.63 -2.68
CA GLU A 30 7.87 -10.60 -2.07
C GLU A 30 7.90 -9.88 -0.72
N TRP A 31 8.83 -10.25 0.17
CA TRP A 31 9.04 -9.58 1.45
C TRP A 31 9.36 -8.09 1.27
N LEU A 32 10.23 -7.74 0.33
CA LEU A 32 10.58 -6.35 0.05
C LEU A 32 9.36 -5.54 -0.43
N PHE A 33 8.52 -6.12 -1.29
CA PHE A 33 7.30 -5.47 -1.77
C PHE A 33 6.25 -5.31 -0.68
N MET A 34 6.05 -6.32 0.18
CA MET A 34 5.18 -6.22 1.36
C MET A 34 5.63 -5.10 2.29
N GLN A 35 6.93 -5.02 2.58
CA GLN A 35 7.51 -3.94 3.39
C GLN A 35 7.30 -2.55 2.76
N ARG A 36 7.32 -2.45 1.42
CA ARG A 36 7.02 -1.20 0.70
C ARG A 36 5.53 -0.86 0.80
N ALA A 37 4.65 -1.83 0.61
CA ALA A 37 3.21 -1.66 0.74
C ALA A 37 2.84 -1.19 2.16
N GLY A 38 3.38 -1.84 3.20
CA GLY A 38 3.15 -1.45 4.60
C GLY A 38 3.62 -0.03 4.92
N ARG A 39 4.78 0.39 4.42
CA ARG A 39 5.24 1.79 4.56
C ARG A 39 4.32 2.78 3.87
N GLY A 40 3.84 2.46 2.66
CA GLY A 40 2.88 3.30 1.94
C GLY A 40 1.56 3.45 2.70
N ILE A 41 1.04 2.35 3.24
CA ILE A 41 -0.16 2.37 4.10
C ILE A 41 0.06 3.24 5.34
N ALA A 42 1.19 3.07 6.04
CA ALA A 42 1.50 3.85 7.23
C ALA A 42 1.59 5.36 6.93
N GLN A 43 2.22 5.74 5.81
CA GLN A 43 2.29 7.13 5.36
C GLN A 43 0.90 7.70 5.08
N GLN A 44 0.05 6.94 4.38
CA GLN A 44 -1.29 7.41 4.04
C GLN A 44 -2.19 7.52 5.28
N VAL A 45 -2.14 6.57 6.21
CA VAL A 45 -2.86 6.64 7.49
C VAL A 45 -2.50 7.90 8.27
N ILE A 46 -1.22 8.27 8.29
CA ILE A 46 -0.74 9.50 8.92
C ILE A 46 -1.29 10.73 8.21
N SER A 47 -1.20 10.76 6.88
CA SER A 47 -1.70 11.87 6.05
C SER A 47 -3.20 12.09 6.26
N ASP A 48 -4.00 11.04 6.12
CA ASP A 48 -5.46 11.08 6.27
C ASP A 48 -5.85 11.52 7.69
N TYR A 49 -5.12 11.09 8.72
CA TYR A 49 -5.36 11.53 10.09
C TYR A 49 -5.11 13.04 10.28
N GLN A 50 -4.05 13.55 9.65
CA GLN A 50 -3.66 14.96 9.74
C GLN A 50 -4.70 15.90 9.12
N GLU A 51 -5.52 15.42 8.19
CA GLU A 51 -6.67 16.17 7.66
C GLU A 51 -7.73 16.47 8.73
N LEU A 52 -7.82 15.61 9.76
CA LEU A 52 -8.77 15.79 10.86
C LEU A 52 -8.19 16.69 11.96
N ARG A 53 -6.93 16.45 12.35
CA ARG A 53 -6.23 17.18 13.42
C ARG A 53 -4.73 16.85 13.46
N PRO A 54 -3.90 17.64 14.16
CA PRO A 54 -2.49 17.31 14.38
C PRO A 54 -2.29 15.91 15.00
N LEU A 55 -1.20 15.25 14.63
CA LEU A 55 -0.84 13.94 15.18
C LEU A 55 -0.58 14.05 16.69
N PRO A 56 -1.12 13.12 17.50
CA PRO A 56 -0.77 13.05 18.91
C PRO A 56 0.68 12.57 19.08
N GLU A 57 1.32 12.98 20.18
CA GLU A 57 2.66 12.53 20.56
C GLU A 57 2.73 10.99 20.71
N SER A 58 1.65 10.38 21.19
CA SER A 58 1.50 8.92 21.31
C SER A 58 0.36 8.42 20.42
N LEU A 59 0.68 8.15 19.16
CA LEU A 59 -0.26 7.55 18.22
C LEU A 59 -0.46 6.06 18.53
N ARG A 60 -1.71 5.64 18.65
CA ARG A 60 -2.10 4.23 18.81
C ARG A 60 -3.00 3.83 17.66
N ILE A 61 -2.63 2.75 16.98
CA ILE A 61 -3.35 2.23 15.81
C ILE A 61 -3.76 0.79 16.13
N LEU A 62 -5.04 0.48 15.92
CA LEU A 62 -5.53 -0.90 15.90
C LEU A 62 -5.48 -1.40 14.46
N VAL A 63 -4.69 -2.45 14.22
CA VAL A 63 -4.62 -3.13 12.91
C VAL A 63 -5.38 -4.46 13.02
N ILE A 64 -6.31 -4.69 12.09
CA ILE A 64 -7.01 -5.97 11.95
C ILE A 64 -6.39 -6.71 10.77
N ALA A 65 -5.52 -7.68 11.06
CA ALA A 65 -4.77 -8.42 10.05
C ALA A 65 -5.34 -9.83 9.81
N GLY A 66 -5.49 -10.20 8.53
CA GLY A 66 -5.83 -11.56 8.12
C GLY A 66 -4.60 -12.48 8.01
N LYS A 67 -4.81 -13.74 7.63
CA LYS A 67 -3.72 -14.74 7.48
C LYS A 67 -2.97 -14.69 6.13
N GLY A 68 -3.38 -13.83 5.20
CA GLY A 68 -2.80 -13.74 3.85
C GLY A 68 -1.88 -12.53 3.67
N HIS A 69 -1.46 -12.25 2.42
CA HIS A 69 -0.52 -11.16 2.11
C HIS A 69 -0.99 -9.79 2.59
N ASN A 70 -2.29 -9.52 2.61
CA ASN A 70 -2.83 -8.25 3.11
C ASN A 70 -2.62 -8.06 4.63
N GLY A 71 -2.33 -9.13 5.37
CA GLY A 71 -2.11 -9.08 6.81
C GLY A 71 -0.64 -9.02 7.22
N GLY A 72 0.30 -9.32 6.30
CA GLY A 72 1.74 -9.22 6.56
C GLY A 72 2.28 -7.86 6.13
#